data_AF-V9IMI1-F1
#
_entry.id   AF-V9IMI1-F1
#
_cell.length_a   1.000
_cell.length_b   1.000
_cell.length_c   1.000
_cell.angle_alpha   90.00
_cell.angle_beta   90.00
_cell.angle_gamma   90.00
#
_symmetry.space_group_name_H-M   'P 1'
#
loop_
_entity.id
_entity.type
_entity.pdbx_description
1 polymer ?
#
loop_
_entity_poly.entity_id
_entity_poly.type
_entity_poly.pdbx_seq_one_letter_code
_entity_poly.pdbx_strand_id
1 'polypeptide(L)'
;MEIFGKMNLHVALAHEDLAYALYVYEYRSGEFPEASVHIEKAIDIMLNLLHGDHLLLASAKRINALILEEIALDSTSSPLSKQNLLFKAECLHLSALQSAKEAFGERNVQTAKHYGNLGRVYQSMRK
;
A
#
# COMPACT_ATOMS: atom_id res chain seq x y z
N MET A 1 10.61 -14.04 -25.69
CA MET A 1 9.73 -12.96 -26.20
C MET A 1 8.98 -12.42 -25.00
N GLU A 2 9.32 -11.22 -24.52
CA GLU A 2 8.50 -10.55 -23.49
C GLU A 2 7.28 -9.95 -24.19
N ILE A 3 6.08 -10.47 -23.90
CA ILE A 3 4.82 -10.00 -24.50
C ILE A 3 4.46 -8.59 -23.96
N PHE A 4 4.90 -8.27 -22.75
CA PHE A 4 4.85 -6.94 -22.15
C PHE A 4 6.26 -6.49 -21.79
N GLY A 5 6.63 -5.27 -22.15
CA GLY A 5 7.87 -4.65 -21.65
C GLY A 5 7.76 -4.31 -20.15
N LYS A 6 8.90 -4.15 -19.47
CA LYS A 6 8.98 -3.90 -18.02
C LYS A 6 8.17 -2.68 -17.55
N MET A 7 8.00 -1.67 -18.41
CA MET A 7 7.23 -0.45 -18.13
C MET A 7 5.84 -0.56 -18.76
N ASN A 8 4.97 -1.38 -18.16
CA ASN A 8 3.62 -1.64 -18.66
C ASN A 8 2.61 -1.75 -17.50
N LEU A 9 1.39 -1.27 -17.69
CA LEU A 9 0.37 -1.26 -16.64
C LEU A 9 -0.05 -2.67 -16.18
N HIS A 10 -0.11 -3.66 -17.09
CA HIS A 10 -0.36 -5.06 -16.71
C HIS A 10 0.77 -5.63 -15.86
N VAL A 11 2.02 -5.24 -16.15
CA VAL A 11 3.18 -5.63 -15.34
C VAL A 11 3.08 -5.00 -13.95
N ALA A 12 2.68 -3.72 -13.85
CA ALA A 12 2.45 -3.07 -12.57
C ALA A 12 1.36 -3.76 -11.74
N LEU A 13 0.23 -4.12 -12.36
CA LEU A 13 -0.85 -4.85 -11.71
C LEU A 13 -0.41 -6.24 -11.24
N ALA A 14 0.38 -6.96 -12.04
CA ALA A 14 0.94 -8.24 -11.63
C ALA A 14 1.89 -8.10 -10.43
N HIS A 15 2.69 -7.02 -10.39
CA HIS A 15 3.52 -6.69 -9.23
C HIS A 15 2.66 -6.37 -7.99
N GLU A 16 1.58 -5.61 -8.13
CA GLU A 16 0.65 -5.30 -7.05
C GLU A 16 -0.03 -6.56 -6.49
N ASP A 17 -0.56 -7.42 -7.36
CA ASP A 17 -1.23 -8.66 -6.98
C ASP A 17 -0.27 -9.62 -6.27
N LEU A 18 0.95 -9.77 -6.80
CA LEU A 18 1.98 -10.59 -6.17
C LEU A 18 2.43 -10.02 -4.83
N ALA A 19 2.58 -8.69 -4.71
CA ALA A 19 2.89 -8.06 -3.44
C ALA A 19 1.82 -8.33 -2.38
N TYR A 20 0.54 -8.25 -2.77
CA TYR A 20 -0.55 -8.54 -1.84
C TYR A 20 -0.60 -10.02 -1.45
N ALA A 21 -0.39 -10.93 -2.40
CA ALA A 21 -0.32 -12.37 -2.12
C ALA A 21 0.82 -12.72 -1.16
N LEU A 22 2.01 -12.16 -1.39
CA LEU A 22 3.18 -12.33 -0.51
C LEU A 22 2.93 -11.74 0.87
N TYR A 23 2.36 -10.54 0.96
CA TYR A 23 1.94 -9.94 2.22
C TYR A 23 1.01 -10.87 3.04
N VAL A 24 0.00 -11.45 2.40
CA VAL A 24 -0.92 -12.38 3.07
C VAL A 24 -0.20 -13.68 3.47
N TYR A 25 0.65 -14.20 2.61
CA TYR A 25 1.42 -15.42 2.85
C TYR A 25 2.39 -15.26 4.04
N GLU A 26 3.09 -14.13 4.10
CA GLU A 26 4.10 -13.79 5.11
C GLU A 26 3.51 -13.12 6.37
N TYR A 27 2.19 -12.94 6.43
CA TYR A 27 1.54 -12.26 7.56
C TYR A 27 1.93 -12.82 8.93
N ARG A 28 2.19 -14.13 9.00
CA ARG A 28 2.60 -14.80 10.24
C ARG A 28 4.07 -14.62 10.60
N SER A 29 4.96 -14.43 9.63
CA SER A 29 6.39 -14.20 9.89
C SER A 29 6.64 -12.75 10.29
N GLY A 30 5.84 -11.80 9.79
CA GLY A 30 6.04 -10.37 10.03
C GLY A 30 7.19 -9.77 9.22
N GLU A 31 7.83 -10.58 8.37
CA GLU A 31 8.88 -10.16 7.45
C GLU A 31 8.30 -10.06 6.04
N PHE A 32 8.46 -8.92 5.38
CA PHE A 32 7.83 -8.65 4.08
C PHE A 32 8.82 -8.16 3.00
N PRO A 33 10.03 -8.74 2.86
CA PRO A 33 11.05 -8.23 1.94
C PRO A 33 10.58 -8.31 0.47
N GLU A 34 9.98 -9.45 0.09
CA GLU A 34 9.55 -9.68 -1.29
C GLU A 34 8.30 -8.85 -1.62
N ALA A 35 7.32 -8.82 -0.71
CA ALA A 35 6.13 -7.97 -0.86
C ALA A 35 6.50 -6.49 -1.04
N SER A 36 7.48 -5.99 -0.27
CA SER A 36 7.98 -4.61 -0.37
C SER A 36 8.61 -4.33 -1.74
N VAL A 37 9.47 -5.22 -2.23
CA VAL A 37 10.10 -5.07 -3.56
C VAL A 37 9.06 -5.02 -4.66
N HIS A 38 8.04 -5.88 -4.58
CA HIS A 38 7.00 -5.94 -5.61
C HIS A 38 6.09 -4.71 -5.57
N ILE A 39 5.67 -4.24 -4.39
CA ILE A 39 4.80 -3.07 -4.31
C ILE A 39 5.51 -1.77 -4.71
N GLU A 40 6.80 -1.63 -4.38
CA GLU A 40 7.60 -0.48 -4.80
C GLU A 40 7.73 -0.43 -6.33
N LYS A 41 7.97 -1.58 -6.98
CA LYS A 41 8.00 -1.67 -8.45
C LYS A 41 6.65 -1.34 -9.08
N ALA A 42 5.55 -1.83 -8.51
CA ALA A 42 4.21 -1.50 -9.01
C ALA A 42 3.97 0.01 -8.96
N ILE A 43 4.27 0.64 -7.83
CA ILE A 43 4.11 2.10 -7.65
C ILE A 43 5.01 2.87 -8.60
N ASP A 44 6.28 2.48 -8.76
CA ASP A 44 7.21 3.14 -9.68
C ASP A 44 6.71 3.09 -11.13
N ILE A 45 6.29 1.92 -11.61
CA ILE A 45 5.74 1.78 -12.96
C ILE A 45 4.46 2.62 -13.12
N MET A 46 3.56 2.61 -12.13
CA MET A 46 2.33 3.39 -12.16
C MET A 46 2.60 4.90 -12.17
N LEU A 47 3.56 5.39 -11.38
CA LEU A 47 3.94 6.81 -11.37
C LEU A 47 4.55 7.26 -12.71
N ASN A 48 5.25 6.37 -13.41
CA ASN A 48 5.82 6.66 -14.72
C ASN A 48 4.77 6.65 -15.85
N LEU A 49 3.67 5.90 -15.70
CA LEU A 49 2.69 5.68 -16.76
C LEU A 49 1.37 6.46 -16.58
N LEU A 50 0.99 6.78 -15.35
CA LEU A 50 -0.28 7.40 -15.02
C LEU A 50 -0.08 8.88 -14.70
N HIS A 51 -0.98 9.74 -15.19
CA HIS A 51 -0.97 11.16 -14.86
C HIS A 51 -1.96 11.45 -13.73
N GLY A 52 -1.54 12.26 -12.76
CA GLY A 52 -2.37 12.66 -11.63
C GLY A 52 -2.69 11.51 -10.66
N ASP A 53 -3.65 11.75 -9.77
CA ASP A 53 -4.12 10.73 -8.85
C ASP A 53 -5.01 9.72 -9.58
N HIS A 54 -4.59 8.45 -9.58
CA HIS A 54 -5.26 7.36 -10.27
C HIS A 54 -5.67 6.26 -9.29
N LEU A 55 -6.83 5.65 -9.50
CA LEU A 55 -7.37 4.60 -8.61
C LEU A 55 -6.44 3.39 -8.44
N LEU A 56 -5.74 3.00 -9.50
CA LEU A 56 -4.74 1.91 -9.43
C LEU A 56 -3.58 2.27 -8.50
N LEU A 57 -3.07 3.51 -8.60
CA LEU A 57 -2.04 4.00 -7.70
C LEU A 57 -2.55 4.08 -6.26
N ALA A 58 -3.82 4.45 -6.03
CA ALA A 58 -4.44 4.43 -4.71
C ALA A 58 -4.52 3.00 -4.12
N SER A 59 -4.81 1.99 -4.95
CA SER A 59 -4.81 0.58 -4.55
C SER A 59 -3.39 0.11 -4.15
N ALA A 60 -2.39 0.40 -4.97
CA ALA A 60 -1.00 0.05 -4.67
C ALA A 60 -0.48 0.76 -3.41
N LYS A 61 -0.77 2.06 -3.25
CA LYS A 61 -0.46 2.83 -2.02
C LYS A 61 -1.10 2.19 -0.78
N ARG A 62 -2.33 1.70 -0.88
CA ARG A 62 -3.01 1.01 0.22
C ARG A 62 -2.30 -0.27 0.63
N ILE A 63 -1.82 -1.07 -0.32
CA ILE A 63 -1.07 -2.30 -0.03
C ILE A 63 0.28 -1.97 0.61
N ASN A 64 1.00 -0.97 0.08
CA ASN A 64 2.28 -0.53 0.65
C ASN A 64 2.09 -0.08 2.11
N ALA A 65 1.04 0.69 2.40
CA ALA A 65 0.74 1.11 3.76
C ALA A 65 0.46 -0.06 4.72
N LEU A 66 -0.25 -1.11 4.27
CA LEU A 66 -0.47 -2.32 5.08
C LEU A 66 0.85 -3.03 5.40
N ILE A 67 1.74 -3.15 4.43
CA ILE A 67 3.07 -3.76 4.64
C ILE A 67 3.88 -2.93 5.65
N LEU A 68 3.94 -1.61 5.48
CA LEU A 68 4.66 -0.72 6.39
C LEU A 68 4.10 -0.76 7.82
N GLU A 69 2.78 -0.86 7.97
CA GLU A 69 2.12 -1.02 9.27
C GLU A 69 2.60 -2.30 9.97
N GLU A 70 2.58 -3.45 9.29
CA GLU A 70 2.99 -4.72 9.90
C GLU A 70 4.49 -4.72 10.24
N ILE A 71 5.36 -4.18 9.37
CA ILE A 71 6.80 -4.00 9.67
C ILE A 71 6.98 -3.12 10.91
N ALA A 72 6.17 -2.08 11.08
CA ALA A 72 6.23 -1.21 12.25
C ALA A 72 5.77 -1.92 13.54
N LEU A 73 4.93 -2.95 13.41
CA LEU A 73 4.46 -3.76 14.53
C LEU A 73 5.46 -4.85 14.93
N ASP A 74 6.45 -5.16 14.09
CA ASP A 74 7.51 -6.10 14.45
C ASP A 74 8.29 -5.64 15.70
N SER A 75 8.56 -6.62 16.56
CA SER A 75 9.24 -6.50 17.85
C SER A 75 10.69 -6.01 17.76
N THR A 76 11.31 -6.12 16.58
CA THR A 76 12.70 -5.71 16.36
C THR A 76 12.84 -4.21 16.04
N SER A 77 11.74 -3.54 15.68
CA SER A 77 11.75 -2.13 15.29
C SER A 77 12.01 -1.20 16.48
N SER A 78 12.98 -0.29 16.34
CA SER A 78 13.17 0.77 17.33
C SER A 78 11.93 1.69 17.39
N PRO A 79 11.65 2.34 18.53
CA PRO A 79 10.48 3.23 18.65
C PRO A 79 10.42 4.33 17.59
N LEU A 80 11.58 4.91 17.23
CA LEU A 80 11.68 5.92 16.17
C LEU A 80 11.38 5.33 14.80
N SER A 81 11.92 4.14 14.49
CA SER A 81 11.62 3.44 13.23
C SER A 81 10.14 3.15 13.10
N LYS A 82 9.53 2.61 14.16
CA LYS A 82 8.10 2.33 14.24
C LYS A 82 7.25 3.58 13.97
N GLN A 83 7.55 4.69 14.65
CA GLN A 83 6.81 5.94 14.46
C GLN A 83 6.91 6.45 13.01
N ASN A 84 8.10 6.37 12.41
CA ASN A 84 8.33 6.78 11.04
C ASN A 84 7.57 5.92 10.02
N LEU A 85 7.55 4.59 10.22
CA LEU A 85 6.82 3.67 9.37
C LEU A 85 5.30 3.87 9.48
N LEU A 86 4.77 4.00 10.69
CA LEU A 86 3.35 4.29 10.91
C LEU A 86 2.93 5.63 10.31
N PHE A 87 3.79 6.65 10.40
CA PHE A 87 3.53 7.94 9.75
C PHE A 87 3.49 7.82 8.23
N LYS A 88 4.42 7.07 7.62
CA LYS A 88 4.39 6.79 6.18
C LYS A 88 3.11 6.03 5.77
N ALA A 89 2.70 5.03 6.55
CA ALA A 89 1.47 4.28 6.32
C ALA A 89 0.23 5.20 6.41
N GLU A 90 0.17 6.08 7.42
CA GLU A 90 -0.88 7.11 7.56
C GLU A 90 -0.96 7.99 6.30
N CYS A 91 0.16 8.56 5.85
CA CYS A 91 0.19 9.41 4.66
C CYS A 91 -0.31 8.68 3.40
N LEU A 92 0.10 7.44 3.21
CA LEU A 92 -0.33 6.62 2.07
C LEU A 92 -1.82 6.31 2.12
N HIS A 93 -2.36 5.95 3.29
CA HIS A 93 -3.79 5.70 3.44
C HIS A 93 -4.63 6.97 3.27
N LEU A 94 -4.17 8.13 3.77
CA LEU A 94 -4.84 9.42 3.55
C LEU A 94 -4.87 9.77 2.05
N SER A 95 -3.75 9.61 1.34
CA SER A 95 -3.69 9.82 -0.10
C SER A 95 -4.65 8.89 -0.85
N ALA A 96 -4.65 7.59 -0.51
CA ALA A 96 -5.55 6.63 -1.14
C ALA A 96 -7.03 6.88 -0.83
N LEU A 97 -7.35 7.31 0.40
CA LEU A 97 -8.70 7.71 0.79
C LEU A 97 -9.18 8.90 -0.03
N GLN A 98 -8.34 9.92 -0.23
CA GLN A 98 -8.70 11.09 -1.02
C GLN A 98 -9.06 10.69 -2.47
N SER A 99 -8.22 9.88 -3.12
CA SER A 99 -8.52 9.38 -4.47
C SER A 99 -9.80 8.54 -4.52
N ALA A 100 -10.06 7.70 -3.51
CA ALA A 100 -11.28 6.92 -3.42
C ALA A 100 -12.53 7.80 -3.24
N LYS A 101 -12.45 8.85 -2.43
CA LYS A 101 -13.53 9.82 -2.24
C LYS A 101 -13.86 10.58 -3.51
N GLU A 102 -12.85 11.01 -4.25
CA GLU A 102 -13.02 11.73 -5.51
C GLU A 102 -13.66 10.86 -6.59
N ALA A 103 -13.24 9.60 -6.68
CA ALA A 103 -13.72 8.69 -7.71
C ALA A 103 -15.07 8.03 -7.40
N PHE A 104 -15.30 7.67 -6.13
CA PHE A 104 -16.46 6.85 -5.73
C PHE A 104 -17.44 7.57 -4.79
N GLY A 105 -17.04 8.71 -4.23
CA GLY A 105 -17.79 9.42 -3.21
C GLY A 105 -17.59 8.86 -1.80
N GLU A 106 -18.10 9.62 -0.83
CA GLU A 106 -18.02 9.30 0.60
C GLU A 106 -18.78 7.99 0.95
N ARG A 107 -19.95 7.78 0.35
CA ARG A 107 -20.85 6.65 0.62
C ARG A 107 -20.55 5.45 -0.29
N ASN A 108 -19.30 4.99 -0.27
CA ASN A 108 -18.87 3.84 -1.07
C ASN A 108 -18.11 2.80 -0.23
N VAL A 109 -18.29 1.52 -0.56
CA VAL A 109 -17.61 0.41 0.13
C VAL A 109 -16.09 0.45 0.00
N GLN A 110 -15.56 0.92 -1.13
CA GLN A 110 -14.11 1.07 -1.33
C GLN A 110 -13.56 2.22 -0.46
N THR A 111 -14.27 3.35 -0.41
CA THR A 111 -13.95 4.46 0.50
C THR A 111 -13.96 3.99 1.96
N ALA A 112 -14.96 3.19 2.37
CA ALA A 112 -15.06 2.63 3.71
C ALA A 112 -13.86 1.73 4.09
N LYS A 113 -13.31 0.95 3.14
CA LYS A 113 -12.11 0.14 3.39
C LYS A 113 -10.90 1.00 3.79
N HIS A 114 -10.72 2.16 3.15
CA HIS A 114 -9.62 3.06 3.49
C HIS A 114 -9.79 3.66 4.89
N TYR A 115 -11.02 3.98 5.31
CA TYR A 115 -11.29 4.38 6.70
C TYR A 115 -10.94 3.28 7.70
N GLY A 116 -11.30 2.02 7.43
CA GLY A 116 -10.94 0.89 8.27
C GLY A 116 -9.43 0.74 8.46
N ASN A 117 -8.66 0.92 7.38
CA ASN A 117 -7.20 0.86 7.44
C ASN A 117 -6.59 2.04 8.21
N LEU A 118 -7.11 3.26 8.04
CA LEU A 118 -6.70 4.41 8.86
C LEU A 118 -6.99 4.17 10.35
N GLY A 119 -8.15 3.61 10.68
CA GLY A 119 -8.51 3.26 12.05
C GLY A 119 -7.50 2.30 12.68
N ARG A 120 -7.06 1.27 11.94
CA ARG A 120 -5.99 0.36 12.38
C ARG A 120 -4.67 1.08 12.63
N VAL A 121 -4.22 1.92 11.69
CA VAL A 121 -2.97 2.70 11.86
C VAL A 121 -3.06 3.61 13.08
N TYR A 122 -4.20 4.29 13.31
CA TYR A 122 -4.39 5.14 14.49
C TYR A 122 -4.40 4.36 15.80
N GLN A 123 -4.97 3.16 15.81
CA GLN A 123 -4.84 2.26 16.95
C GLN A 123 -3.37 1.91 17.23
N SER A 124 -2.60 1.58 16.19
CA SER A 124 -1.16 1.29 16.29
C SER A 124 -0.32 2.50 16.75
N MET A 125 -0.74 3.71 16.38
CA MET A 125 -0.13 4.97 16.79
C MET A 125 -0.58 5.45 18.18
N ARG A 126 -1.62 4.84 18.77
CA ARG A 126 -2.27 5.28 20.02
C ARG A 126 -2.82 6.72 19.92
N LYS A 127 -3.45 7.04 18.79
CA LYS A 127 -4.21 8.28 18.54
C LYS A 127 -5.73 8.03 18.71
#